data_AF-A0A0M1J3G7-F1
#
_entry.id   AF-A0A0M1J3G7-F1
#
_cell.length_a   1.000
_cell.length_b   1.000
_cell.length_c   1.000
_cell.angle_alpha   90.00
_cell.angle_beta   90.00
_cell.angle_gamma   90.00
#
_symmetry.space_group_name_H-M   'P 1'
#
loop_
_entity.id
_entity.type
_entity.pdbx_description
1 polymer ?
#
loop_
_entity_poly.entity_id
_entity_poly.type
_entity_poly.pdbx_seq_one_letter_code
_entity_poly.pdbx_strand_id
1 'polypeptide(L)' 'NWLTPTNLNIQQAAALFNLNYQTATCLQTFITALDIALNNSGTQLIEIIVDANLSVAQHKNYWHTVAELAAR' A
#
# COMPACT_ATOMS: atom_id res chain seq x y z
N ASN A 1 8.80 2.14 13.19
CA ASN A 1 7.88 3.29 13.24
C ASN A 1 7.25 3.46 11.86
N TRP A 2 6.18 2.69 11.57
CA TRP A 2 5.48 2.65 10.27
C TRP A 2 4.83 4.00 9.89
N LEU A 3 4.64 4.90 10.86
CA LEU A 3 3.89 6.16 10.70
C LEU A 3 4.77 7.40 10.55
N THR A 4 6.08 7.23 10.39
CA THR A 4 6.97 8.38 10.24
C THR A 4 6.66 9.07 8.92
N PRO A 5 6.17 10.33 8.90
CA PRO A 5 5.92 11.04 7.64
C PRO A 5 7.26 11.23 6.94
N THR A 6 7.40 10.64 5.76
CA THR A 6 8.69 10.63 5.04
C THR A 6 8.76 11.69 3.93
N ASN A 7 7.66 12.42 3.65
CA ASN A 7 7.52 13.36 2.53
C ASN A 7 8.03 12.79 1.18
N LEU A 8 8.04 11.45 1.04
CA LEU A 8 8.53 10.79 -0.15
C LEU A 8 7.53 10.99 -1.28
N ASN A 9 8.03 11.50 -2.41
CA ASN A 9 7.28 11.53 -3.65
C ASN A 9 7.65 10.30 -4.48
N ILE A 10 6.87 9.23 -4.33
CA ILE A 10 7.12 7.95 -4.99
C ILE A 10 6.98 8.07 -6.52
N GLN A 11 6.08 8.93 -7.01
CA GLN A 11 5.95 9.22 -8.44
C GLN A 11 7.27 9.78 -9.02
N GLN A 12 7.91 10.72 -8.32
CA GLN A 12 9.21 11.26 -8.74
C GLN A 12 10.30 10.19 -8.71
N ALA A 13 10.34 9.33 -7.68
CA ALA A 13 11.27 8.21 -7.63
C ALA A 13 11.07 7.27 -8.82
N ALA A 14 9.82 6.93 -9.15
CA ALA A 14 9.51 6.08 -10.30
C ALA A 14 10.03 6.67 -11.62
N ALA A 15 9.87 7.98 -11.80
CA ALA A 15 10.36 8.69 -12.97
C ALA A 15 11.90 8.63 -13.10
N LEU A 16 12.64 8.75 -11.98
CA LEU A 16 14.11 8.64 -11.97
C LEU A 16 14.61 7.26 -12.43
N PHE A 17 13.84 6.21 -12.15
CA PHE A 17 14.16 4.83 -12.55
C PHE A 17 13.45 4.40 -13.84
N ASN A 18 12.75 5.31 -14.52
CA ASN A 18 11.96 5.04 -15.72
C ASN A 18 10.97 3.86 -15.53
N LEU A 19 10.34 3.79 -14.34
CA LEU A 19 9.36 2.77 -14.00
C LEU A 19 7.96 3.20 -14.44
N ASN A 20 7.17 2.24 -14.92
CA ASN A 20 5.75 2.46 -15.12
C ASN A 20 5.05 2.50 -13.76
N TYR A 21 4.51 3.68 -13.42
CA TYR A 21 3.96 3.99 -12.11
C TYR A 21 2.44 4.06 -12.16
N GLN A 22 1.81 3.35 -11.23
CA GLN A 22 0.37 3.33 -11.04
C GLN A 22 0.04 3.57 -9.57
N THR A 23 -1.12 4.16 -9.30
CA THR A 23 -1.64 4.34 -7.94
C THR A 23 -2.94 3.56 -7.75
N ALA A 24 -3.11 2.95 -6.58
CA ALA A 24 -4.35 2.31 -6.19
C ALA A 24 -4.80 2.81 -4.81
N THR A 25 -6.09 3.14 -4.70
CA THR A 25 -6.71 3.59 -3.43
C THR A 25 -7.76 2.61 -2.90
N CYS A 26 -8.08 1.59 -3.69
CA CYS A 26 -9.07 0.58 -3.35
C CYS A 26 -8.79 -0.72 -4.11
N LEU A 27 -9.50 -1.80 -3.76
CA LEU A 27 -9.32 -3.11 -4.39
C LEU A 27 -9.51 -3.08 -5.90
N GLN A 28 -10.52 -2.35 -6.39
CA GLN A 28 -10.79 -2.29 -7.82
C GLN A 28 -9.66 -1.61 -8.60
N THR A 29 -9.14 -0.48 -8.10
CA THR A 29 -8.01 0.21 -8.73
C THR A 29 -6.73 -0.59 -8.65
N PHE A 30 -6.54 -1.36 -7.57
CA PHE A 30 -5.43 -2.30 -7.45
C PHE A 30 -5.50 -3.43 -8.48
N ILE A 31 -6.66 -4.06 -8.66
CA ILE A 31 -6.84 -5.14 -9.65
C ILE A 31 -6.50 -4.62 -11.05
N THR A 32 -6.99 -3.43 -11.42
CA THR A 32 -6.68 -2.81 -12.70
C THR A 32 -5.19 -2.51 -12.86
N ALA A 33 -4.53 -1.95 -11.84
CA ALA A 33 -3.10 -1.67 -11.88
C ALA A 33 -2.25 -2.95 -11.96
N LEU A 34 -2.68 -4.01 -11.27
CA LEU A 34 -2.03 -5.31 -11.31
C LEU A 34 -2.16 -5.97 -12.68
N ASP A 35 -3.34 -5.92 -13.30
CA ASP A 35 -3.55 -6.44 -14.65
C ASP A 35 -2.66 -5.70 -15.67
N ILE A 36 -2.57 -4.38 -15.58
CA ILE A 36 -1.63 -3.59 -16.39
C ILE A 36 -0.19 -4.05 -16.13
N ALA A 37 0.20 -4.22 -14.88
CA ALA A 37 1.57 -4.58 -14.54
C ALA A 37 1.95 -5.99 -15.05
N LEU A 38 1.03 -6.95 -15.00
CA LEU A 38 1.25 -8.32 -15.46
C LEU A 38 1.32 -8.42 -16.99
N ASN A 39 0.63 -7.54 -17.71
CA ASN A 39 0.60 -7.54 -19.18
C ASN A 39 1.69 -6.66 -19.82
N ASN A 40 2.47 -5.93 -19.02
CA ASN A 40 3.59 -5.13 -19.51
C ASN A 40 4.94 -5.76 -19.17
N SER A 41 5.92 -5.56 -20.04
CA SER A 41 7.30 -5.97 -19.80
C SER A 41 8.05 -4.96 -18.91
N GLY A 42 9.06 -5.45 -18.20
CA GLY A 42 9.88 -4.61 -17.32
C GLY A 42 9.28 -4.37 -15.94
N THR A 43 10.04 -3.71 -15.07
CA THR A 43 9.64 -3.44 -13.69
C THR A 43 8.50 -2.43 -13.63
N GLN A 44 7.47 -2.77 -12.87
CA GLN A 44 6.28 -1.95 -12.65
C GLN A 44 6.24 -1.54 -11.18
N LEU A 45 5.80 -0.31 -10.91
CA LEU A 45 5.62 0.19 -9.54
C LEU A 45 4.16 0.55 -9.31
N ILE A 46 3.54 -0.13 -8.34
CA ILE A 46 2.18 0.15 -7.90
C ILE A 46 2.26 0.71 -6.48
N GLU A 47 1.87 1.97 -6.30
CA GLU A 47 1.75 2.58 -4.98
C GLU A 47 0.32 2.42 -4.45
N ILE A 48 0.20 1.81 -3.27
CA ILE A 48 -1.09 1.64 -2.59
C ILE A 48 -1.24 2.75 -1.57
N ILE A 49 -2.21 3.63 -1.80
CA ILE A 49 -2.52 4.73 -0.90
C ILE A 49 -3.46 4.23 0.18
N VAL A 50 -3.00 4.32 1.43
CA VAL A 50 -3.76 3.90 2.61
C VAL A 50 -4.02 5.09 3.52
N ASP A 51 -5.20 5.12 4.14
CA ASP A 51 -5.46 6.02 5.26
C ASP A 51 -4.67 5.52 6.48
N ALA A 52 -3.68 6.31 6.91
CA ALA A 52 -2.81 5.97 8.01
C ALA A 52 -3.57 5.80 9.33
N ASN A 53 -4.58 6.63 9.60
CA ASN A 53 -5.36 6.55 10.83
C ASN A 53 -6.22 5.28 10.85
N LEU A 54 -6.87 4.97 9.73
CA LEU A 54 -7.66 3.75 9.58
C LEU A 54 -6.79 2.50 9.72
N SER A 55 -5.64 2.47 9.07
CA SER A 55 -4.69 1.36 9.15
C SER A 55 -4.24 1.08 10.59
N VAL A 56 -3.91 2.14 11.34
CA VAL A 56 -3.51 2.02 12.75
C VAL A 56 -4.66 1.55 13.63
N ALA A 57 -5.86 2.08 13.43
CA ALA A 57 -7.04 1.69 14.18
C ALA A 57 -7.36 0.21 13.97
N GLN A 58 -7.34 -0.26 12.72
CA GLN A 58 -7.55 -1.66 12.37
C GLN A 58 -6.48 -2.58 12.98
N HIS A 59 -5.21 -2.19 12.89
CA HIS A 59 -4.10 -2.94 13.49
C HIS A 59 -4.26 -3.06 15.01
N LYS A 60 -4.58 -1.97 15.71
CA LYS A 60 -4.84 -1.99 17.16
C LYS A 60 -6.01 -2.90 17.51
N ASN A 61 -7.11 -2.81 16.77
CA ASN A 61 -8.29 -3.63 17.00
C ASN A 61 -7.99 -5.12 16.82
N TYR A 62 -7.29 -5.48 15.74
CA TYR A 62 -6.87 -6.86 15.49
C TYR A 62 -6.08 -7.43 16.67
N TRP A 63 -5.05 -6.72 17.15
CA TRP A 63 -4.25 -7.20 18.28
C TRP A 63 -5.01 -7.27 19.59
N HIS A 64 -5.97 -6.36 19.80
CA HIS A 64 -6.86 -6.45 20.94
C HIS A 64 -7.68 -7.74 20.91
N THR A 65 -8.32 -8.04 19.77
CA THR A 65 -9.09 -9.29 19.59
C THR A 65 -8.22 -10.54 19.76
N VAL A 66 -7.00 -10.54 19.20
CA VAL A 66 -6.06 -11.66 19.36
C VAL A 66 -5.69 -11.86 20.83
N ALA A 67 -5.43 -10.79 21.58
CA ALA A 67 -5.10 -10.87 23.00
C ALA A 67 -6.28 -11.42 23.84
N GLU A 68 -7.50 -10.98 23.55
CA GLU A 68 -8.72 -11.49 24.20
C GLU A 68 -8.94 -12.98 23.94
N LEU A 69 -8.70 -13.45 22.70
CA LEU A 69 -8.82 -14.86 22.35
C LEU A 69 -7.73 -15.71 22.99
N ALA A 70 -6.50 -15.19 23.10
CA ALA A 70 -5.37 -15.89 23.71
C ALA A 70 -5.48 -15.99 25.24
N ALA A 71 -6.29 -15.15 25.88
CA ALA A 71 -6.54 -15.16 27.32
C ALA A 71 -7.69 -16.08 27.76
N ARG A 72 -8.37 -16.73 26.80
CA ARG A 72 -9.41 -17.74 27.03
C ARG A 72 -8.81 -19.14 27.04
#